data_AF-A0A3A1YIK0-F1
#
_entry.id   AF-A0A3A1YIK0-F1
#
_cell.length_a   1.000
_cell.length_b   1.000
_cell.length_c   1.000
_cell.angle_alpha   90.00
_cell.angle_beta   90.00
_cell.angle_gamma   90.00
#
_symmetry.space_group_name_H-M   'P 1'
#
loop_
_entity.id
_entity.type
_entity.pdbx_description
1 polymer ?
#
loop_
_entity_poly.entity_id
_entity_poly.type
_entity_poly.pdbx_seq_one_letter_code
_entity_poly.pdbx_strand_id
1 'polypeptide(L)'
;MSEMFTYTDKFSSDLSKWDVSQVTDMHELFCFAENFTSDLSKWNVENVTDMSGMFAYAKKFTSDLSKWNVAKVTSMEAMFNEARKFNSDLSQWDVGNVTNMGSMFWLAEEFNSDLSRWNVSNVVSMAGMFSELPNFNSDLSNWDVSKVTDMCEMFEMATNFTSDLSKWDVANVTNMNGMFLGTEKFTSDLSNWNVSKVEDMGGMFAEAENFTSDLSKWDVSAVTDMSYIFSEARKFNSDLSKWNVSKVTDMSFMFASAERFTSDLSHWDVSNVTNMKSMFNEATKFTSDLSTWNVSKVTNMHSMFTDAYKFNSDLSKWDVSQVTDMSGMFARALNFTSDLSKWNVSKVTKMNSIFADARKFNSDLSNWNVSQVTEMFSMFAHAQKFSSDLSSWDVSNVENMEMMFSNTNFDCNLNSWQVNAQTKARHAFFDSKFSPKSVETWKDKLNPQEYQLLFADFLD
;
A
#
# COMPACT_ATOMS: atom_id res chain seq x y z
N MET A 1 -39.28 -13.06 1.87
CA MET A 1 -38.98 -14.15 2.81
C MET A 1 -37.71 -13.83 3.61
N SER A 2 -36.74 -13.15 3.00
CA SER A 2 -35.51 -12.60 3.60
C SER A 2 -35.70 -11.95 4.98
N GLU A 3 -36.52 -10.90 5.09
CA GLU A 3 -36.69 -10.12 6.34
C GLU A 3 -37.18 -10.94 7.55
N MET A 4 -37.80 -12.10 7.34
CA MET A 4 -38.33 -12.92 8.44
C MET A 4 -37.23 -13.69 9.20
N PHE A 5 -36.06 -13.86 8.60
CA PHE A 5 -35.05 -14.80 9.06
C PHE A 5 -33.67 -14.17 9.26
N THR A 6 -33.47 -12.96 8.73
CA THR A 6 -32.35 -12.09 9.08
C THR A 6 -32.25 -11.99 10.62
N TYR A 7 -31.05 -12.16 11.18
CA TYR A 7 -30.77 -12.18 12.63
C TYR A 7 -31.39 -13.35 13.43
N THR A 8 -32.09 -14.29 12.79
CA THR A 8 -32.81 -15.35 13.51
C THR A 8 -31.94 -16.59 13.73
N ASP A 9 -31.39 -16.73 14.93
CA ASP A 9 -30.53 -17.86 15.31
C ASP A 9 -31.28 -19.17 15.60
N LYS A 10 -32.57 -19.10 15.95
CA LYS A 10 -33.36 -20.24 16.42
C LYS A 10 -34.74 -20.26 15.81
N PHE A 11 -35.07 -21.40 15.21
CA PHE A 11 -36.37 -21.67 14.61
C PHE A 11 -37.18 -22.60 15.52
N SER A 12 -38.46 -22.28 15.71
CA SER A 12 -39.39 -23.11 16.50
C SER A 12 -39.78 -24.41 15.80
N SER A 13 -39.48 -24.54 14.51
CA SER A 13 -39.78 -25.71 13.68
C SER A 13 -38.52 -26.26 13.03
N ASP A 14 -38.51 -27.57 12.80
CA ASP A 14 -37.45 -28.29 12.09
C ASP A 14 -37.43 -27.87 10.61
N LEU A 15 -36.45 -27.03 10.25
CA LEU A 15 -36.28 -26.49 8.89
C LEU A 15 -36.07 -27.58 7.83
N SER A 16 -35.57 -28.76 8.21
CA SER A 16 -35.35 -29.86 7.25
C SER A 16 -36.66 -30.40 6.63
N LYS A 17 -37.81 -30.01 7.20
CA LYS A 17 -39.15 -30.39 6.73
C LYS A 17 -39.82 -29.35 5.83
N TRP A 18 -39.20 -28.20 5.63
CA TRP A 18 -39.77 -27.14 4.80
C TRP A 18 -39.68 -27.52 3.32
N ASP A 19 -40.79 -27.33 2.60
CA ASP A 19 -40.79 -27.44 1.14
C ASP A 19 -40.39 -26.08 0.55
N VAL A 20 -39.16 -26.01 0.06
CA VAL A 20 -38.60 -24.83 -0.61
C VAL A 20 -38.53 -25.00 -2.13
N SER A 21 -39.14 -26.04 -2.70
CA SER A 21 -39.04 -26.38 -4.12
C SER A 21 -39.56 -25.29 -5.08
N GLN A 22 -40.41 -24.39 -4.60
CA GLN A 22 -40.97 -23.27 -5.38
C GLN A 22 -40.26 -21.94 -5.12
N VAL A 23 -39.27 -21.90 -4.23
CA VAL A 23 -38.52 -20.68 -3.91
C VAL A 23 -37.57 -20.37 -5.06
N THR A 24 -37.60 -19.13 -5.54
CA THR A 24 -36.73 -18.64 -6.63
C THR A 24 -35.67 -17.66 -6.14
N ASP A 25 -35.82 -17.14 -4.93
CA ASP A 25 -34.99 -16.08 -4.36
C ASP A 25 -34.75 -16.40 -2.87
N MET A 26 -33.47 -16.56 -2.53
CA MET A 26 -32.96 -16.80 -1.17
C MET A 26 -32.01 -15.68 -0.72
N HIS A 27 -32.10 -14.50 -1.35
CA HIS A 27 -31.34 -13.33 -0.98
C HIS A 27 -31.45 -13.08 0.54
N GLU A 28 -30.30 -13.01 1.21
CA GLU A 28 -30.13 -12.71 2.64
C GLU A 28 -30.98 -13.57 3.60
N LEU A 29 -31.38 -14.78 3.18
CA LEU A 29 -32.34 -15.58 3.94
C LEU A 29 -31.89 -15.89 5.38
N PHE A 30 -30.60 -16.10 5.63
CA PHE A 30 -30.04 -16.32 6.98
C PHE A 30 -28.93 -15.32 7.31
N CYS A 31 -28.99 -14.14 6.68
CA CYS A 31 -28.02 -13.09 6.93
C CYS A 31 -28.03 -12.67 8.41
N PHE A 32 -26.86 -12.52 9.03
CA PHE A 32 -26.66 -12.22 10.46
C PHE A 32 -27.20 -13.28 11.45
N ALA A 33 -27.56 -14.48 11.00
CA ALA A 33 -27.91 -15.57 11.90
C ALA A 33 -26.64 -16.25 12.47
N GLU A 34 -25.88 -15.52 13.30
CA GLU A 34 -24.53 -15.90 13.74
C GLU A 34 -24.44 -17.30 14.38
N ASN A 35 -25.50 -17.74 15.08
CA ASN A 35 -25.56 -19.04 15.73
C ASN A 35 -26.33 -20.10 14.95
N PHE A 36 -26.66 -19.85 13.68
CA PHE A 36 -27.41 -20.77 12.84
C PHE A 36 -26.61 -22.04 12.51
N THR A 37 -27.18 -23.21 12.84
CA THR A 37 -26.55 -24.53 12.65
C THR A 37 -27.49 -25.60 12.07
N SER A 38 -28.65 -25.19 11.55
CA SER A 38 -29.66 -26.15 11.10
C SER A 38 -29.20 -26.92 9.85
N ASP A 39 -29.61 -28.19 9.76
CA ASP A 39 -29.36 -29.05 8.59
C ASP A 39 -30.33 -28.70 7.44
N LEU A 40 -29.76 -28.29 6.32
CA LEU A 40 -30.46 -27.93 5.08
C LEU A 40 -30.19 -28.92 3.93
N SER A 41 -29.54 -30.05 4.20
CA SER A 41 -29.11 -31.02 3.17
C SER A 41 -30.25 -31.61 2.33
N LYS A 42 -31.50 -31.52 2.80
CA LYS A 42 -32.70 -32.04 2.13
C LYS A 42 -33.48 -31.01 1.32
N TRP A 43 -33.08 -29.75 1.35
CA TRP A 43 -33.77 -28.69 0.61
C TRP A 43 -33.62 -28.88 -0.90
N ASN A 44 -34.73 -28.76 -1.63
CA ASN A 44 -34.72 -28.70 -3.08
C ASN A 44 -34.61 -27.24 -3.53
N VAL A 45 -33.42 -26.82 -3.95
CA VAL A 45 -33.13 -25.45 -4.38
C VAL A 45 -33.05 -25.28 -5.91
N GLU A 46 -33.51 -26.25 -6.70
CA GLU A 46 -33.34 -26.28 -8.16
C GLU A 46 -33.97 -25.10 -8.92
N ASN A 47 -34.88 -24.36 -8.29
CA ASN A 47 -35.57 -23.20 -8.86
C ASN A 47 -35.00 -21.86 -8.36
N VAL A 48 -34.05 -21.88 -7.43
CA VAL A 48 -33.42 -20.68 -6.90
C VAL A 48 -32.51 -20.06 -7.96
N THR A 49 -32.64 -18.75 -8.12
CA THR A 49 -31.87 -17.93 -9.08
C THR A 49 -30.96 -16.93 -8.37
N ASP A 50 -31.29 -16.54 -7.14
CA ASP A 50 -30.49 -15.63 -6.33
C ASP A 50 -30.23 -16.24 -4.95
N MET A 51 -28.95 -16.36 -4.58
CA MET A 51 -28.48 -16.81 -3.26
C MET A 51 -27.59 -15.77 -2.58
N SER A 52 -27.61 -14.53 -3.07
CA SER A 52 -26.74 -13.48 -2.55
C SER A 52 -26.98 -13.24 -1.05
N GLY A 53 -25.91 -13.16 -0.27
CA GLY A 53 -25.95 -12.94 1.18
C GLY A 53 -26.68 -14.04 1.98
N MET A 54 -27.05 -15.18 1.39
CA MET A 54 -27.94 -16.16 2.02
C MET A 54 -27.45 -16.59 3.41
N PHE A 55 -26.14 -16.75 3.62
CA PHE A 55 -25.52 -17.10 4.89
C PHE A 55 -24.49 -16.06 5.36
N ALA A 56 -24.58 -14.82 4.88
CA ALA A 56 -23.67 -13.76 5.31
C ALA A 56 -23.74 -13.60 6.84
N TYR A 57 -22.58 -13.54 7.50
CA TYR A 57 -22.41 -13.47 8.95
C TYR A 57 -23.00 -14.66 9.73
N ALA A 58 -23.36 -15.77 9.08
CA ALA A 58 -23.78 -17.00 9.77
C ALA A 58 -22.56 -17.78 10.30
N LYS A 59 -21.85 -17.18 11.27
CA LYS A 59 -20.51 -17.57 11.74
C LYS A 59 -20.37 -19.05 12.13
N LYS A 60 -21.43 -19.67 12.65
CA LYS A 60 -21.44 -21.09 13.09
C LYS A 60 -22.03 -22.06 12.07
N PHE A 61 -22.39 -21.61 10.88
CA PHE A 61 -23.05 -22.46 9.88
C PHE A 61 -22.11 -23.54 9.32
N THR A 62 -22.56 -24.80 9.35
CA THR A 62 -21.77 -25.98 8.93
C THR A 62 -22.57 -27.01 8.14
N SER A 63 -23.76 -26.66 7.62
CA SER A 63 -24.61 -27.66 6.95
C SER A 63 -23.94 -28.24 5.70
N ASP A 64 -24.18 -29.52 5.42
CA ASP A 64 -23.77 -30.15 4.17
C ASP A 64 -24.69 -29.70 3.03
N LEU A 65 -24.10 -29.05 2.02
CA LEU A 65 -24.80 -28.54 0.83
C LEU A 65 -24.39 -29.27 -0.46
N SER A 66 -23.62 -30.36 -0.36
CA SER A 66 -23.04 -31.08 -1.50
C SER A 66 -24.08 -31.60 -2.51
N LYS A 67 -25.33 -31.79 -2.09
CA LYS A 67 -26.43 -32.32 -2.92
C LYS A 67 -27.34 -31.25 -3.51
N TRP A 68 -27.08 -29.97 -3.24
CA TRP A 68 -27.89 -28.88 -3.78
C TRP A 68 -27.70 -28.75 -5.29
N ASN A 69 -28.81 -28.63 -6.01
CA ASN A 69 -28.79 -28.30 -7.43
C ASN A 69 -28.84 -26.78 -7.60
N VAL A 70 -27.69 -26.16 -7.84
CA VAL A 70 -27.55 -24.70 -7.98
C VAL A 70 -27.49 -24.23 -9.44
N ALA A 71 -27.80 -25.10 -10.41
CA ALA A 71 -27.60 -24.83 -11.84
C ALA A 71 -28.36 -23.61 -12.38
N LYS A 72 -29.40 -23.10 -11.69
CA LYS A 72 -30.14 -21.89 -12.10
C LYS A 72 -29.69 -20.61 -11.41
N VAL A 73 -28.77 -20.70 -10.45
CA VAL A 73 -28.31 -19.55 -9.68
C VAL A 73 -27.46 -18.65 -10.57
N THR A 74 -27.77 -17.36 -10.57
CA THR A 74 -27.06 -16.33 -11.34
C THR A 74 -26.22 -15.40 -10.46
N SER A 75 -26.54 -15.30 -9.17
CA SER A 75 -25.78 -14.52 -8.18
C SER A 75 -25.52 -15.32 -6.91
N MET A 76 -24.25 -15.37 -6.50
CA MET A 76 -23.78 -15.92 -5.22
C MET A 76 -23.00 -14.87 -4.42
N GLU A 77 -23.20 -13.59 -4.73
CA GLU A 77 -22.53 -12.48 -4.05
C GLU A 77 -22.69 -12.58 -2.54
N ALA A 78 -21.59 -12.53 -1.79
CA ALA A 78 -21.55 -12.58 -0.33
C ALA A 78 -22.27 -13.79 0.30
N MET A 79 -22.55 -14.88 -0.45
CA MET A 79 -23.37 -16.00 0.04
C MET A 79 -22.87 -16.59 1.37
N PHE A 80 -21.55 -16.66 1.57
CA PHE A 80 -20.88 -17.17 2.78
C PHE A 80 -19.93 -16.14 3.40
N ASN A 81 -20.13 -14.84 3.14
CA ASN A 81 -19.35 -13.78 3.77
C ASN A 81 -19.39 -13.92 5.31
N GLU A 82 -18.24 -13.95 5.98
CA GLU A 82 -18.09 -14.21 7.42
C GLU A 82 -18.74 -15.50 7.95
N ALA A 83 -19.03 -16.49 7.10
CA ALA A 83 -19.46 -17.83 7.53
C ALA A 83 -18.25 -18.64 8.02
N ARG A 84 -17.61 -18.19 9.12
CA ARG A 84 -16.28 -18.62 9.58
C ARG A 84 -16.08 -20.13 9.76
N LYS A 85 -17.14 -20.88 10.09
CA LYS A 85 -17.11 -22.34 10.26
C LYS A 85 -17.53 -23.14 9.03
N PHE A 86 -17.91 -22.47 7.95
CA PHE A 86 -18.42 -23.15 6.77
C PHE A 86 -17.28 -23.77 5.95
N ASN A 87 -17.36 -25.08 5.68
CA ASN A 87 -16.40 -25.81 4.86
C ASN A 87 -17.02 -27.05 4.19
N SER A 88 -18.21 -26.90 3.61
CA SER A 88 -18.90 -27.99 2.91
C SER A 88 -18.20 -28.34 1.58
N ASP A 89 -18.35 -29.59 1.12
CA ASP A 89 -17.92 -30.00 -0.22
C ASP A 89 -18.84 -29.40 -1.28
N LEU A 90 -18.31 -28.50 -2.10
CA LEU A 90 -19.03 -27.83 -3.18
C LEU A 90 -18.57 -28.29 -4.57
N SER A 91 -17.73 -29.33 -4.65
CA SER A 91 -17.07 -29.75 -5.89
C SER A 91 -18.02 -30.22 -6.99
N GLN A 92 -19.27 -30.56 -6.64
CA GLN A 92 -20.31 -31.04 -7.55
C GLN A 92 -21.31 -29.96 -7.98
N TRP A 93 -21.16 -28.73 -7.49
CA TRP A 93 -22.05 -27.63 -7.86
C TRP A 93 -21.83 -27.23 -9.33
N ASP A 94 -22.93 -27.15 -10.08
CA ASP A 94 -22.94 -26.53 -11.40
C ASP A 94 -23.15 -25.01 -11.26
N VAL A 95 -22.04 -24.28 -11.21
CA VAL A 95 -22.03 -22.80 -11.12
C VAL A 95 -22.01 -22.13 -12.50
N GLY A 96 -22.26 -22.87 -13.58
CA GLY A 96 -22.09 -22.39 -14.95
C GLY A 96 -22.95 -21.18 -15.34
N ASN A 97 -24.03 -20.88 -14.60
CA ASN A 97 -24.88 -19.71 -14.84
C ASN A 97 -24.58 -18.51 -13.91
N VAL A 98 -23.67 -18.67 -12.96
CA VAL A 98 -23.32 -17.60 -12.01
C VAL A 98 -22.52 -16.50 -12.73
N THR A 99 -22.92 -15.26 -12.51
CA THR A 99 -22.29 -14.07 -13.08
C THR A 99 -21.60 -13.19 -12.04
N ASN A 100 -22.00 -13.28 -10.77
CA ASN A 100 -21.42 -12.53 -9.66
C ASN A 100 -21.07 -13.47 -8.50
N MET A 101 -19.78 -13.49 -8.13
CA MET A 101 -19.23 -14.23 -6.98
C MET A 101 -18.51 -13.29 -5.99
N GLY A 102 -18.76 -11.98 -6.08
CA GLY A 102 -18.15 -10.98 -5.22
C GLY A 102 -18.33 -11.33 -3.74
N SER A 103 -17.24 -11.30 -2.97
CA SER A 103 -17.19 -11.57 -1.53
C SER A 103 -17.80 -12.90 -1.09
N MET A 104 -17.98 -13.87 -2.00
CA MET A 104 -18.73 -15.11 -1.72
C MET A 104 -18.21 -15.83 -0.47
N PHE A 105 -16.89 -15.87 -0.25
CA PHE A 105 -16.24 -16.51 0.90
C PHE A 105 -15.37 -15.55 1.72
N TRP A 106 -15.61 -14.25 1.62
CA TRP A 106 -14.85 -13.25 2.37
C TRP A 106 -14.85 -13.60 3.87
N LEU A 107 -13.67 -13.75 4.48
CA LEU A 107 -13.50 -14.08 5.91
C LEU A 107 -14.23 -15.38 6.34
N ALA A 108 -14.40 -16.34 5.45
CA ALA A 108 -14.90 -17.69 5.79
C ALA A 108 -13.73 -18.59 6.28
N GLU A 109 -13.15 -18.26 7.43
CA GLU A 109 -11.86 -18.77 7.98
C GLU A 109 -11.53 -20.26 7.77
N GLU A 110 -12.51 -21.17 7.87
CA GLU A 110 -12.32 -22.62 7.72
C GLU A 110 -12.50 -23.15 6.28
N PHE A 111 -12.95 -22.33 5.35
CA PHE A 111 -13.28 -22.74 3.99
C PHE A 111 -12.03 -23.11 3.18
N ASN A 112 -11.98 -24.35 2.67
CA ASN A 112 -10.91 -24.85 1.81
C ASN A 112 -11.38 -26.00 0.89
N SER A 113 -12.58 -25.85 0.33
CA SER A 113 -13.20 -26.87 -0.53
C SER A 113 -12.48 -27.00 -1.89
N ASP A 114 -12.60 -28.16 -2.54
CA ASP A 114 -12.09 -28.37 -3.91
C ASP A 114 -13.03 -27.71 -4.92
N LEU A 115 -12.54 -26.67 -5.60
CA LEU A 115 -13.28 -25.90 -6.60
C LEU A 115 -12.76 -26.12 -8.03
N SER A 116 -11.85 -27.08 -8.22
CA SER A 116 -11.14 -27.29 -9.49
C SER A 116 -12.06 -27.66 -10.67
N ARG A 117 -13.28 -28.15 -10.39
CA ARG A 117 -14.28 -28.55 -11.40
C ARG A 117 -15.30 -27.47 -11.73
N TRP A 118 -15.27 -26.33 -11.04
CA TRP A 118 -16.23 -25.26 -11.30
C TRP A 118 -16.04 -24.65 -12.68
N ASN A 119 -17.15 -24.48 -13.40
CA ASN A 119 -17.17 -23.72 -14.65
C ASN A 119 -17.52 -22.25 -14.34
N VAL A 120 -16.49 -21.40 -14.27
CA VAL A 120 -16.64 -19.97 -13.96
C VAL A 120 -16.66 -19.06 -15.21
N SER A 121 -16.77 -19.63 -16.42
CA SER A 121 -16.69 -18.89 -17.70
C SER A 121 -17.78 -17.83 -17.94
N ASN A 122 -18.77 -17.73 -17.06
CA ASN A 122 -19.82 -16.69 -17.11
C ASN A 122 -19.68 -15.64 -16.00
N VAL A 123 -18.72 -15.80 -15.08
CA VAL A 123 -18.50 -14.86 -13.98
C VAL A 123 -17.89 -13.56 -14.52
N VAL A 124 -18.42 -12.44 -14.06
CA VAL A 124 -18.00 -11.08 -14.41
C VAL A 124 -17.28 -10.41 -13.24
N SER A 125 -17.70 -10.67 -12.00
CA SER A 125 -17.04 -10.14 -10.80
C SER A 125 -16.66 -11.26 -9.82
N MET A 126 -15.40 -11.22 -9.37
CA MET A 126 -14.83 -12.06 -8.32
C MET A 126 -14.23 -11.20 -7.18
N ALA A 127 -14.61 -9.93 -7.08
CA ALA A 127 -14.06 -8.99 -6.10
C ALA A 127 -14.17 -9.56 -4.67
N GLY A 128 -13.07 -9.62 -3.93
CA GLY A 128 -13.03 -10.10 -2.55
C GLY A 128 -13.46 -11.56 -2.34
N MET A 129 -13.60 -12.37 -3.40
CA MET A 129 -14.22 -13.70 -3.32
C MET A 129 -13.55 -14.60 -2.27
N PHE A 130 -12.22 -14.51 -2.14
CA PHE A 130 -11.39 -15.29 -1.24
C PHE A 130 -10.56 -14.43 -0.27
N SER A 131 -10.95 -13.16 -0.04
CA SER A 131 -10.24 -12.29 0.89
C SER A 131 -10.39 -12.77 2.34
N GLU A 132 -9.33 -12.61 3.12
CA GLU A 132 -9.21 -13.03 4.52
C GLU A 132 -9.43 -14.55 4.73
N LEU A 133 -8.98 -15.37 3.78
CA LEU A 133 -9.01 -16.84 3.85
C LEU A 133 -7.61 -17.44 4.10
N PRO A 134 -7.11 -17.45 5.35
CA PRO A 134 -5.75 -17.89 5.65
C PRO A 134 -5.52 -19.38 5.36
N ASN A 135 -6.54 -20.22 5.25
CA ASN A 135 -6.41 -21.66 5.00
C ASN A 135 -6.69 -22.08 3.55
N PHE A 136 -7.17 -21.17 2.70
CA PHE A 136 -7.62 -21.50 1.36
C PHE A 136 -6.45 -21.77 0.42
N ASN A 137 -6.47 -22.93 -0.25
CA ASN A 137 -5.45 -23.31 -1.22
C ASN A 137 -5.97 -24.29 -2.30
N SER A 138 -7.16 -24.03 -2.82
CA SER A 138 -7.75 -24.85 -3.88
C SER A 138 -6.99 -24.71 -5.23
N ASP A 139 -7.03 -25.74 -6.07
CA ASP A 139 -6.47 -25.67 -7.43
C ASP A 139 -7.44 -24.94 -8.36
N LEU A 140 -7.06 -23.75 -8.80
CA LEU A 140 -7.86 -22.89 -9.68
C LEU A 140 -7.28 -22.80 -11.10
N SER A 141 -6.27 -23.62 -11.42
CA SER A 141 -5.48 -23.51 -12.65
C SER A 141 -6.28 -23.75 -13.94
N ASN A 142 -7.43 -24.42 -13.85
CA ASN A 142 -8.30 -24.73 -14.99
C ASN A 142 -9.50 -23.78 -15.13
N TRP A 143 -9.60 -22.75 -14.29
CA TRP A 143 -10.69 -21.78 -14.39
C TRP A 143 -10.57 -20.91 -15.65
N ASP A 144 -11.68 -20.78 -16.38
CA ASP A 144 -11.82 -19.80 -17.45
C ASP A 144 -12.34 -18.48 -16.87
N VAL A 145 -11.42 -17.55 -16.63
CA VAL A 145 -11.72 -16.21 -16.09
C VAL A 145 -11.83 -15.14 -17.18
N SER A 146 -11.92 -15.53 -18.46
CA SER A 146 -11.85 -14.60 -19.60
C SER A 146 -12.94 -13.53 -19.65
N LYS A 147 -14.04 -13.69 -18.90
CA LYS A 147 -15.11 -12.68 -18.79
C LYS A 147 -15.04 -11.80 -17.54
N VAL A 148 -14.15 -12.12 -16.60
CA VAL A 148 -14.02 -11.36 -15.35
C VAL A 148 -13.47 -9.98 -15.66
N THR A 149 -14.12 -8.95 -15.13
CA THR A 149 -13.69 -7.55 -15.25
C THR A 149 -13.18 -6.99 -13.93
N ASP A 150 -13.58 -7.59 -12.80
CA ASP A 150 -13.24 -7.12 -11.45
C ASP A 150 -12.68 -8.25 -10.57
N MET A 151 -11.42 -8.09 -10.16
CA MET A 151 -10.69 -8.98 -9.25
C MET A 151 -10.14 -8.23 -8.03
N CYS A 152 -10.72 -7.06 -7.71
CA CYS A 152 -10.35 -6.28 -6.53
C CYS A 152 -10.31 -7.17 -5.29
N GLU A 153 -9.21 -7.16 -4.55
CA GLU A 153 -9.04 -7.89 -3.28
C GLU A 153 -9.32 -9.40 -3.36
N MET A 154 -9.33 -10.02 -4.56
CA MET A 154 -9.82 -11.40 -4.71
C MET A 154 -9.16 -12.40 -3.76
N PHE A 155 -7.86 -12.26 -3.49
CA PHE A 155 -7.07 -13.10 -2.58
C PHE A 155 -6.39 -12.31 -1.47
N GLU A 156 -6.87 -11.11 -1.14
CA GLU A 156 -6.30 -10.31 -0.05
C GLU A 156 -6.21 -11.15 1.24
N MET A 157 -5.06 -11.12 1.92
CA MET A 157 -4.78 -11.84 3.17
C MET A 157 -4.98 -13.37 3.10
N ALA A 158 -5.05 -13.96 1.91
CA ALA A 158 -5.05 -15.41 1.71
C ALA A 158 -3.63 -15.99 1.85
N THR A 159 -3.08 -15.90 3.07
CA THR A 159 -1.65 -16.14 3.38
C THR A 159 -1.09 -17.50 2.95
N ASN A 160 -1.92 -18.55 2.86
CA ASN A 160 -1.50 -19.89 2.41
C ASN A 160 -1.75 -20.20 0.93
N PHE A 161 -2.29 -19.25 0.16
CA PHE A 161 -2.66 -19.48 -1.24
C PHE A 161 -1.42 -19.62 -2.15
N THR A 162 -1.35 -20.73 -2.91
CA THR A 162 -0.22 -21.06 -3.79
C THR A 162 -0.61 -21.57 -5.18
N SER A 163 -1.89 -21.46 -5.54
CA SER A 163 -2.42 -21.99 -6.81
C SER A 163 -1.70 -21.41 -8.03
N ASP A 164 -1.53 -22.22 -9.08
CA ASP A 164 -0.93 -21.78 -10.34
C ASP A 164 -1.96 -21.08 -11.23
N LEU A 165 -1.79 -19.77 -11.42
CA LEU A 165 -2.67 -18.91 -12.21
C LEU A 165 -2.07 -18.53 -13.58
N SER A 166 -0.95 -19.15 -13.97
CA SER A 166 -0.21 -18.80 -15.18
C SER A 166 -1.01 -18.92 -16.50
N LYS A 167 -2.10 -19.70 -16.49
CA LYS A 167 -2.98 -19.94 -17.65
C LYS A 167 -4.22 -19.07 -17.70
N TRP A 168 -4.46 -18.24 -16.68
CA TRP A 168 -5.63 -17.37 -16.65
C TRP A 168 -5.58 -16.31 -17.76
N ASP A 169 -6.69 -16.15 -18.48
CA ASP A 169 -6.88 -15.05 -19.42
C ASP A 169 -7.51 -13.86 -18.69
N VAL A 170 -6.67 -12.89 -18.31
CA VAL A 170 -7.08 -11.68 -17.57
C VAL A 170 -7.27 -10.46 -18.48
N ALA A 171 -7.33 -10.65 -19.81
CA ALA A 171 -7.33 -9.55 -20.79
C ALA A 171 -8.55 -8.61 -20.72
N ASN A 172 -9.59 -8.96 -19.96
CA ASN A 172 -10.78 -8.14 -19.75
C ASN A 172 -10.86 -7.50 -18.35
N VAL A 173 -9.92 -7.81 -17.46
CA VAL A 173 -9.88 -7.24 -16.11
C VAL A 173 -9.49 -5.76 -16.18
N THR A 174 -10.24 -4.92 -15.48
CA THR A 174 -9.99 -3.47 -15.35
C THR A 174 -9.56 -3.08 -13.94
N ASN A 175 -9.91 -3.87 -12.92
CA ASN A 175 -9.57 -3.62 -11.52
C ASN A 175 -8.86 -4.84 -10.90
N MET A 176 -7.63 -4.63 -10.43
CA MET A 176 -6.81 -5.60 -9.67
C MET A 176 -6.29 -5.02 -8.35
N ASN A 177 -6.92 -3.95 -7.85
CA ASN A 177 -6.55 -3.34 -6.58
C ASN A 177 -6.53 -4.39 -5.47
N GLY A 178 -5.43 -4.48 -4.71
CA GLY A 178 -5.29 -5.40 -3.58
C GLY A 178 -5.40 -6.90 -3.91
N MET A 179 -5.41 -7.32 -5.17
CA MET A 179 -5.75 -8.71 -5.56
C MET A 179 -4.94 -9.78 -4.79
N PHE A 180 -3.66 -9.51 -4.52
CA PHE A 180 -2.73 -10.40 -3.82
C PHE A 180 -2.11 -9.73 -2.56
N LEU A 181 -2.75 -8.68 -2.02
CA LEU A 181 -2.30 -8.02 -0.79
C LEU A 181 -2.17 -9.07 0.34
N GLY A 182 -1.03 -9.14 1.04
CA GLY A 182 -0.82 -10.08 2.15
C GLY A 182 -0.78 -11.56 1.77
N THR A 183 -0.66 -11.92 0.49
CA THR A 183 -0.54 -13.32 0.05
C THR A 183 0.88 -13.87 0.22
N GLU A 184 1.32 -13.99 1.48
CA GLU A 184 2.72 -14.27 1.84
C GLU A 184 3.36 -15.42 1.05
N LYS A 185 2.65 -16.52 0.79
CA LYS A 185 3.19 -17.72 0.11
C LYS A 185 3.01 -17.75 -1.40
N PHE A 186 2.34 -16.75 -1.99
CA PHE A 186 2.01 -16.75 -3.40
C PHE A 186 3.26 -16.59 -4.28
N THR A 187 3.40 -17.46 -5.29
CA THR A 187 4.62 -17.56 -6.13
C THR A 187 4.33 -17.87 -7.60
N SER A 188 3.06 -17.81 -8.04
CA SER A 188 2.69 -18.16 -9.42
C SER A 188 3.40 -17.27 -10.45
N ASP A 189 3.73 -17.84 -11.61
CA ASP A 189 4.30 -17.12 -12.74
C ASP A 189 3.20 -16.41 -13.54
N LEU A 190 3.17 -15.09 -13.43
CA LEU A 190 2.20 -14.21 -14.09
C LEU A 190 2.77 -13.53 -15.34
N SER A 191 3.93 -13.96 -15.83
CA SER A 191 4.65 -13.30 -16.93
C SER A 191 3.90 -13.26 -18.26
N ASN A 192 2.89 -14.12 -18.45
CA ASN A 192 2.08 -14.19 -19.67
C ASN A 192 0.73 -13.48 -19.56
N TRP A 193 0.40 -12.88 -18.43
CA TRP A 193 -0.84 -12.14 -18.26
C TRP A 193 -0.89 -10.90 -19.15
N ASN A 194 -2.04 -10.67 -19.78
CA ASN A 194 -2.32 -9.45 -20.53
C ASN A 194 -3.08 -8.46 -19.62
N VAL A 195 -2.36 -7.49 -19.07
CA VAL A 195 -2.91 -6.48 -18.14
C VAL A 195 -3.21 -5.13 -18.81
N SER A 196 -3.22 -5.06 -20.15
CA SER A 196 -3.33 -3.80 -20.92
C SER A 196 -4.61 -2.99 -20.69
N LYS A 197 -5.66 -3.59 -20.09
CA LYS A 197 -6.91 -2.92 -19.74
C LYS A 197 -7.04 -2.56 -18.26
N VAL A 198 -6.09 -2.95 -17.42
CA VAL A 198 -6.16 -2.69 -15.99
C VAL A 198 -5.88 -1.21 -15.73
N GLU A 199 -6.80 -0.54 -15.04
CA GLU A 199 -6.74 0.89 -14.73
C GLU A 199 -6.30 1.12 -13.28
N ASP A 200 -6.68 0.22 -12.37
CA ASP A 200 -6.33 0.23 -10.95
C ASP A 200 -5.58 -1.05 -10.54
N MET A 201 -4.35 -0.88 -10.04
CA MET A 201 -3.50 -1.93 -9.49
C MET A 201 -3.02 -1.62 -8.08
N GLY A 202 -3.59 -0.62 -7.40
CA GLY A 202 -3.13 -0.16 -6.10
C GLY A 202 -2.97 -1.32 -5.10
N GLY A 203 -1.81 -1.44 -4.46
CA GLY A 203 -1.54 -2.50 -3.48
C GLY A 203 -1.60 -3.95 -4.00
N MET A 204 -1.65 -4.19 -5.31
CA MET A 204 -1.88 -5.53 -5.87
C MET A 204 -0.99 -6.62 -5.28
N PHE A 205 0.29 -6.35 -5.01
CA PHE A 205 1.26 -7.29 -4.41
C PHE A 205 1.85 -6.76 -3.10
N ALA A 206 1.17 -5.82 -2.43
CA ALA A 206 1.63 -5.37 -1.12
C ALA A 206 1.69 -6.57 -0.16
N GLU A 207 2.73 -6.65 0.66
CA GLU A 207 2.96 -7.73 1.64
C GLU A 207 3.03 -9.15 1.03
N ALA A 208 3.10 -9.30 -0.30
CA ALA A 208 3.33 -10.58 -0.98
C ALA A 208 4.82 -10.97 -0.89
N GLU A 209 5.30 -11.26 0.32
CA GLU A 209 6.73 -11.36 0.67
C GLU A 209 7.54 -12.29 -0.26
N ASN A 210 6.94 -13.39 -0.71
CA ASN A 210 7.61 -14.42 -1.52
C ASN A 210 7.42 -14.27 -3.03
N PHE A 211 6.68 -13.26 -3.50
CA PHE A 211 6.38 -13.08 -4.91
C PHE A 211 7.63 -12.69 -5.73
N THR A 212 7.87 -13.39 -6.85
CA THR A 212 9.08 -13.21 -7.68
C THR A 212 8.82 -13.28 -9.19
N SER A 213 7.57 -13.19 -9.64
CA SER A 213 7.24 -13.33 -11.07
C SER A 213 7.95 -12.26 -11.91
N ASP A 214 8.32 -12.62 -13.15
CA ASP A 214 8.82 -11.64 -14.11
C ASP A 214 7.64 -10.89 -14.76
N LEU A 215 7.58 -9.58 -14.55
CA LEU A 215 6.53 -8.70 -15.05
C LEU A 215 7.02 -7.80 -16.19
N SER A 216 8.21 -8.06 -16.74
CA SER A 216 8.87 -7.22 -17.75
C SER A 216 8.10 -7.04 -19.06
N LYS A 217 7.12 -7.93 -19.33
CA LYS A 217 6.28 -7.92 -20.54
C LYS A 217 4.92 -7.26 -20.35
N TRP A 218 4.57 -6.88 -19.13
CA TRP A 218 3.27 -6.29 -18.85
C TRP A 218 3.12 -4.92 -19.51
N ASP A 219 1.98 -4.68 -20.15
CA ASP A 219 1.57 -3.37 -20.62
C ASP A 219 0.73 -2.69 -19.53
N VAL A 220 1.35 -1.78 -18.79
CA VAL A 220 0.72 -1.01 -17.71
C VAL A 220 0.27 0.39 -18.15
N SER A 221 0.18 0.66 -19.46
CA SER A 221 -0.07 2.00 -20.00
C SER A 221 -1.49 2.55 -19.76
N ALA A 222 -2.40 1.73 -19.24
CA ALA A 222 -3.73 2.14 -18.80
C ALA A 222 -3.78 2.56 -17.31
N VAL A 223 -2.80 2.15 -16.50
CA VAL A 223 -2.81 2.33 -15.04
C VAL A 223 -2.62 3.81 -14.66
N THR A 224 -3.44 4.28 -13.72
CA THR A 224 -3.35 5.66 -13.19
C THR A 224 -2.87 5.71 -11.73
N ASP A 225 -3.10 4.65 -10.97
CA ASP A 225 -2.69 4.52 -9.57
C ASP A 225 -1.74 3.31 -9.41
N MET A 226 -0.50 3.59 -8.99
CA MET A 226 0.50 2.58 -8.66
C MET A 226 0.92 2.64 -7.18
N SER A 227 0.08 3.22 -6.33
CA SER A 227 0.34 3.27 -4.91
C SER A 227 0.43 1.85 -4.34
N TYR A 228 1.37 1.64 -3.43
CA TYR A 228 1.57 0.38 -2.69
C TYR A 228 1.84 -0.90 -3.49
N ILE A 229 1.89 -0.93 -4.84
CA ILE A 229 1.89 -2.19 -5.63
C ILE A 229 2.85 -3.25 -5.10
N PHE A 230 4.08 -2.89 -4.74
CA PHE A 230 5.12 -3.79 -4.22
C PHE A 230 5.58 -3.42 -2.80
N SER A 231 4.75 -2.70 -2.04
CA SER A 231 5.04 -2.39 -0.62
C SER A 231 5.25 -3.68 0.15
N GLU A 232 6.35 -3.83 0.87
CA GLU A 232 6.73 -5.04 1.61
C GLU A 232 6.85 -6.34 0.76
N ALA A 233 6.90 -6.25 -0.57
CA ALA A 233 7.20 -7.38 -1.44
C ALA A 233 8.71 -7.71 -1.41
N ARG A 234 9.20 -8.16 -0.25
CA ARG A 234 10.65 -8.20 0.09
C ARG A 234 11.50 -9.02 -0.88
N LYS A 235 10.96 -10.06 -1.51
CA LYS A 235 11.70 -10.88 -2.49
C LYS A 235 11.56 -10.43 -3.95
N PHE A 236 10.63 -9.51 -4.24
CA PHE A 236 10.34 -9.09 -5.60
C PHE A 236 11.54 -8.38 -6.25
N ASN A 237 11.86 -8.76 -7.48
CA ASN A 237 12.89 -8.12 -8.30
C ASN A 237 12.73 -8.49 -9.78
N SER A 238 11.83 -7.81 -10.50
CA SER A 238 11.67 -7.93 -11.96
C SER A 238 12.21 -6.69 -12.68
N ASP A 239 12.55 -6.83 -13.96
CA ASP A 239 12.94 -5.71 -14.82
C ASP A 239 11.69 -4.94 -15.27
N LEU A 240 11.47 -3.75 -14.71
CA LEU A 240 10.35 -2.87 -15.02
C LEU A 240 10.74 -1.72 -15.95
N SER A 241 11.94 -1.74 -16.53
CA SER A 241 12.47 -0.65 -17.36
C SER A 241 11.61 -0.30 -18.59
N LYS A 242 10.81 -1.25 -19.06
CA LYS A 242 9.93 -1.10 -20.24
C LYS A 242 8.50 -0.69 -19.92
N TRP A 243 8.15 -0.56 -18.64
CA TRP A 243 6.82 -0.14 -18.25
C TRP A 243 6.54 1.31 -18.70
N ASN A 244 5.39 1.51 -19.33
CA ASN A 244 4.90 2.84 -19.67
C ASN A 244 4.06 3.39 -18.52
N VAL A 245 4.68 4.20 -17.66
CA VAL A 245 4.05 4.82 -16.49
C VAL A 245 3.52 6.24 -16.74
N SER A 246 3.46 6.69 -18.00
CA SER A 246 3.18 8.10 -18.34
C SER A 246 1.81 8.63 -17.90
N LYS A 247 0.84 7.76 -17.58
CA LYS A 247 -0.48 8.17 -17.06
C LYS A 247 -0.59 8.16 -15.53
N VAL A 248 0.40 7.63 -14.84
CA VAL A 248 0.34 7.43 -13.39
C VAL A 248 0.41 8.78 -12.68
N THR A 249 -0.48 8.96 -11.69
CA THR A 249 -0.53 10.17 -10.86
C THR A 249 -0.08 9.93 -9.42
N ASP A 250 -0.25 8.72 -8.89
CA ASP A 250 0.16 8.34 -7.53
C ASP A 250 1.10 7.12 -7.58
N MET A 251 2.29 7.28 -6.98
CA MET A 251 3.30 6.22 -6.79
C MET A 251 3.68 6.06 -5.31
N SER A 252 2.85 6.56 -4.40
CA SER A 252 3.15 6.52 -2.98
C SER A 252 3.29 5.08 -2.48
N PHE A 253 4.34 4.83 -1.70
CA PHE A 253 4.68 3.51 -1.13
C PHE A 253 4.91 2.38 -2.15
N MET A 254 4.99 2.66 -3.46
CA MET A 254 5.05 1.62 -4.51
C MET A 254 6.10 0.53 -4.26
N PHE A 255 7.29 0.90 -3.74
CA PHE A 255 8.38 -0.01 -3.41
C PHE A 255 8.84 0.12 -1.95
N ALA A 256 7.96 0.59 -1.05
CA ALA A 256 8.30 0.67 0.38
C ALA A 256 8.69 -0.72 0.89
N SER A 257 9.82 -0.85 1.59
CA SER A 257 10.37 -2.11 2.11
C SER A 257 10.57 -3.22 1.06
N ALA A 258 10.68 -2.88 -0.23
CA ALA A 258 11.03 -3.82 -1.30
C ALA A 258 12.55 -4.09 -1.31
N GLU A 259 13.06 -4.77 -0.29
CA GLU A 259 14.50 -4.86 0.03
C GLU A 259 15.40 -5.44 -1.07
N ARG A 260 14.86 -6.24 -2.00
CA ARG A 260 15.61 -6.86 -3.10
C ARG A 260 15.50 -6.13 -4.42
N PHE A 261 14.66 -5.11 -4.51
CA PHE A 261 14.36 -4.43 -5.75
C PHE A 261 15.55 -3.61 -6.26
N THR A 262 15.96 -3.84 -7.51
CA THR A 262 17.11 -3.16 -8.15
C THR A 262 16.87 -2.76 -9.60
N SER A 263 15.62 -2.74 -10.07
CA SER A 263 15.33 -2.43 -11.47
C SER A 263 15.78 -1.02 -11.87
N ASP A 264 16.19 -0.86 -13.13
CA ASP A 264 16.50 0.44 -13.73
C ASP A 264 15.21 1.14 -14.17
N LEU A 265 14.94 2.29 -13.57
CA LEU A 265 13.74 3.10 -13.79
C LEU A 265 14.07 4.42 -14.51
N SER A 266 15.28 4.59 -15.03
CA SER A 266 15.76 5.83 -15.67
C SER A 266 14.94 6.26 -16.90
N HIS A 267 14.22 5.32 -17.52
CA HIS A 267 13.39 5.58 -18.71
C HIS A 267 11.92 5.89 -18.41
N TRP A 268 11.51 5.86 -17.14
CA TRP A 268 10.13 6.14 -16.77
C TRP A 268 9.76 7.62 -16.98
N ASP A 269 8.63 7.85 -17.64
CA ASP A 269 8.01 9.18 -17.72
C ASP A 269 7.10 9.41 -16.50
N VAL A 270 7.67 10.05 -15.48
CA VAL A 270 6.95 10.40 -14.24
C VAL A 270 6.33 11.80 -14.26
N SER A 271 6.23 12.44 -15.44
CA SER A 271 5.82 13.85 -15.56
C SER A 271 4.38 14.18 -15.15
N ASN A 272 3.55 13.14 -14.94
CA ASN A 272 2.18 13.28 -14.43
C ASN A 272 2.03 12.92 -12.95
N VAL A 273 3.07 12.41 -12.29
CA VAL A 273 3.02 12.02 -10.88
C VAL A 273 2.95 13.25 -9.99
N THR A 274 2.04 13.24 -9.03
CA THR A 274 1.86 14.30 -8.02
C THR A 274 2.25 13.84 -6.62
N ASN A 275 2.23 12.54 -6.35
CA ASN A 275 2.52 11.94 -5.04
C ASN A 275 3.59 10.84 -5.15
N MET A 276 4.72 11.02 -4.47
CA MET A 276 5.82 10.06 -4.36
C MET A 276 6.16 9.72 -2.90
N LYS A 277 5.22 9.95 -1.97
CA LYS A 277 5.39 9.67 -0.54
C LYS A 277 5.90 8.23 -0.34
N SER A 278 7.01 8.07 0.37
CA SER A 278 7.57 6.78 0.77
C SER A 278 7.84 5.78 -0.37
N MET A 279 7.93 6.25 -1.63
CA MET A 279 8.02 5.35 -2.80
C MET A 279 9.13 4.30 -2.70
N PHE A 280 10.29 4.66 -2.12
CA PHE A 280 11.45 3.78 -1.92
C PHE A 280 11.90 3.73 -0.45
N ASN A 281 10.98 4.01 0.49
CA ASN A 281 11.25 3.88 1.91
C ASN A 281 11.73 2.44 2.20
N GLU A 282 12.84 2.26 2.93
CA GLU A 282 13.42 0.94 3.25
C GLU A 282 13.77 0.05 2.03
N ALA A 283 13.83 0.60 0.81
CA ALA A 283 14.31 -0.11 -0.38
C ALA A 283 15.84 -0.22 -0.38
N THR A 284 16.39 -0.99 0.57
CA THR A 284 17.81 -0.95 0.97
C THR A 284 18.83 -1.26 -0.13
N LYS A 285 18.42 -1.93 -1.23
CA LYS A 285 19.29 -2.26 -2.38
C LYS A 285 19.06 -1.40 -3.61
N PHE A 286 18.06 -0.52 -3.59
CA PHE A 286 17.71 0.30 -4.74
C PHE A 286 18.83 1.29 -5.10
N THR A 287 19.20 1.35 -6.39
CA THR A 287 20.35 2.12 -6.89
C THR A 287 20.12 2.75 -8.28
N SER A 288 18.88 2.74 -8.79
CA SER A 288 18.59 3.28 -10.13
C SER A 288 18.99 4.75 -10.26
N ASP A 289 19.48 5.13 -11.44
CA ASP A 289 19.67 6.55 -11.75
C ASP A 289 18.32 7.18 -12.10
N LEU A 290 17.95 8.25 -11.39
CA LEU A 290 16.70 8.98 -11.55
C LEU A 290 16.93 10.40 -12.07
N SER A 291 18.13 10.70 -12.56
CA SER A 291 18.55 12.04 -13.01
C SER A 291 17.72 12.62 -14.15
N THR A 292 17.01 11.77 -14.90
CA THR A 292 16.16 12.10 -16.05
C THR A 292 14.70 12.35 -15.69
N TRP A 293 14.28 12.04 -14.46
CA TRP A 293 12.89 12.16 -14.04
C TRP A 293 12.40 13.61 -14.03
N ASN A 294 11.24 13.85 -14.62
CA ASN A 294 10.54 15.12 -14.52
C ASN A 294 9.57 15.10 -13.34
N VAL A 295 10.01 15.65 -12.19
CA VAL A 295 9.22 15.71 -10.95
C VAL A 295 8.47 17.03 -10.74
N SER A 296 8.35 17.87 -11.78
CA SER A 296 7.80 19.25 -11.66
C SER A 296 6.34 19.34 -11.19
N LYS A 297 5.57 18.25 -11.21
CA LYS A 297 4.20 18.19 -10.67
C LYS A 297 4.10 17.58 -9.28
N VAL A 298 5.18 17.02 -8.74
CA VAL A 298 5.17 16.34 -7.45
C VAL A 298 5.00 17.38 -6.34
N THR A 299 4.01 17.16 -5.47
CA THR A 299 3.75 18.02 -4.30
C THR A 299 4.17 17.36 -2.99
N ASN A 300 4.29 16.03 -2.96
CA ASN A 300 4.62 15.26 -1.76
C ASN A 300 5.76 14.27 -2.01
N MET A 301 6.88 14.45 -1.30
CA MET A 301 8.06 13.58 -1.31
C MET A 301 8.41 13.07 0.11
N HIS A 302 7.44 13.12 1.03
CA HIS A 302 7.61 12.66 2.41
C HIS A 302 8.20 11.24 2.42
N SER A 303 9.34 11.07 3.09
CA SER A 303 10.02 9.80 3.32
C SER A 303 10.39 8.99 2.07
N MET A 304 10.47 9.62 0.89
CA MET A 304 10.63 8.94 -0.40
C MET A 304 11.83 7.96 -0.44
N PHE A 305 12.98 8.30 0.15
CA PHE A 305 14.18 7.48 0.23
C PHE A 305 14.65 7.24 1.67
N THR A 306 13.74 7.32 2.65
CA THR A 306 14.09 6.99 4.03
C THR A 306 14.63 5.56 4.09
N ASP A 307 15.74 5.33 4.78
CA ASP A 307 16.37 4.00 4.92
C ASP A 307 16.79 3.31 3.60
N ALA A 308 16.80 4.03 2.48
CA ALA A 308 17.33 3.55 1.20
C ALA A 308 18.87 3.60 1.21
N TYR A 309 19.51 2.74 2.02
CA TYR A 309 20.93 2.83 2.39
C TYR A 309 21.91 2.93 1.21
N LYS A 310 21.60 2.28 0.08
CA LYS A 310 22.46 2.26 -1.12
C LYS A 310 22.10 3.31 -2.16
N PHE A 311 20.96 4.00 -2.02
CA PHE A 311 20.50 4.95 -3.01
C PHE A 311 21.46 6.13 -3.13
N ASN A 312 21.86 6.44 -4.37
CA ASN A 312 22.64 7.62 -4.72
C ASN A 312 22.49 7.88 -6.23
N SER A 313 21.80 8.96 -6.60
CA SER A 313 21.63 9.43 -7.98
C SER A 313 21.82 10.95 -8.00
N ASP A 314 22.23 11.51 -9.14
CA ASP A 314 22.32 12.95 -9.33
C ASP A 314 20.92 13.54 -9.56
N LEU A 315 20.40 14.20 -8.53
CA LEU A 315 19.07 14.82 -8.52
C LEU A 315 19.15 16.34 -8.77
N SER A 316 20.30 16.87 -9.17
CA SER A 316 20.53 18.32 -9.33
C SER A 316 19.62 19.00 -10.36
N LYS A 317 19.03 18.21 -11.28
CA LYS A 317 18.13 18.67 -12.35
C LYS A 317 16.64 18.60 -11.99
N TRP A 318 16.29 18.05 -10.84
CA TRP A 318 14.89 17.94 -10.42
C TRP A 318 14.29 19.32 -10.16
N ASP A 319 13.14 19.59 -10.76
CA ASP A 319 12.31 20.74 -10.42
C ASP A 319 11.38 20.37 -9.26
N VAL A 320 11.77 20.76 -8.04
CA VAL A 320 11.00 20.53 -6.82
C VAL A 320 10.12 21.72 -6.42
N SER A 321 9.89 22.69 -7.33
CA SER A 321 9.21 23.96 -7.02
C SER A 321 7.74 23.83 -6.59
N GLN A 322 7.12 22.67 -6.79
CA GLN A 322 5.75 22.39 -6.34
C GLN A 322 5.67 21.59 -5.02
N VAL A 323 6.80 21.10 -4.52
CA VAL A 323 6.82 20.27 -3.31
C VAL A 323 6.53 21.11 -2.07
N THR A 324 5.63 20.62 -1.21
CA THR A 324 5.29 21.25 0.07
C THR A 324 5.77 20.44 1.28
N ASP A 325 5.87 19.12 1.16
CA ASP A 325 6.36 18.21 2.20
C ASP A 325 7.50 17.33 1.68
N MET A 326 8.69 17.51 2.27
CA MET A 326 9.89 16.68 2.03
C MET A 326 10.35 15.95 3.29
N SER A 327 9.53 15.90 4.34
CA SER A 327 9.96 15.37 5.64
C SER A 327 10.50 13.95 5.49
N GLY A 328 11.68 13.66 6.02
CA GLY A 328 12.32 12.35 5.99
C GLY A 328 12.86 11.92 4.62
N MET A 329 12.78 12.75 3.57
CA MET A 329 13.04 12.33 2.18
C MET A 329 14.35 11.54 2.00
N PHE A 330 15.43 11.90 2.68
CA PHE A 330 16.73 11.19 2.65
C PHE A 330 17.19 10.72 4.04
N ALA A 331 16.28 10.61 5.01
CA ALA A 331 16.60 10.13 6.34
C ALA A 331 17.26 8.74 6.25
N ARG A 332 18.43 8.56 6.83
CA ARG A 332 19.21 7.31 6.81
C ARG A 332 19.60 6.82 5.41
N ALA A 333 19.54 7.67 4.38
CA ALA A 333 20.14 7.41 3.06
C ALA A 333 21.68 7.55 3.15
N LEU A 334 22.34 6.56 3.77
CA LEU A 334 23.74 6.64 4.23
C LEU A 334 24.76 6.98 3.13
N ASN A 335 24.45 6.64 1.87
CA ASN A 335 25.34 6.85 0.72
C ASN A 335 24.99 8.07 -0.14
N PHE A 336 23.93 8.80 0.18
CA PHE A 336 23.44 9.90 -0.64
C PHE A 336 24.40 11.10 -0.63
N THR A 337 24.71 11.62 -1.83
CA THR A 337 25.74 12.67 -2.03
C THR A 337 25.37 13.73 -3.08
N SER A 338 24.14 13.72 -3.63
CA SER A 338 23.75 14.63 -4.71
C SER A 338 23.92 16.11 -4.33
N ASP A 339 24.32 16.92 -5.30
CA ASP A 339 24.28 18.38 -5.20
C ASP A 339 22.84 18.86 -5.40
N LEU A 340 22.30 19.54 -4.40
CA LEU A 340 20.93 20.06 -4.34
C LEU A 340 20.90 21.60 -4.32
N SER A 341 22.03 22.26 -4.57
CA SER A 341 22.18 23.73 -4.48
C SER A 341 21.24 24.52 -5.38
N LYS A 342 20.75 23.91 -6.48
CA LYS A 342 19.87 24.54 -7.47
C LYS A 342 18.37 24.30 -7.23
N TRP A 343 18.02 23.54 -6.21
CA TRP A 343 16.62 23.24 -5.92
C TRP A 343 15.87 24.50 -5.48
N ASN A 344 14.69 24.72 -6.08
CA ASN A 344 13.75 25.72 -5.62
C ASN A 344 12.82 25.14 -4.55
N VAL A 345 13.14 25.39 -3.28
CA VAL A 345 12.36 24.91 -2.13
C VAL A 345 11.36 25.94 -1.58
N SER A 346 11.06 27.01 -2.32
CA SER A 346 10.30 28.17 -1.79
C SER A 346 8.85 27.87 -1.39
N LYS A 347 8.31 26.70 -1.74
CA LYS A 347 6.97 26.25 -1.33
C LYS A 347 6.98 25.19 -0.23
N VAL A 348 8.15 24.70 0.15
CA VAL A 348 8.28 23.67 1.19
C VAL A 348 7.93 24.28 2.54
N THR A 349 7.02 23.63 3.26
CA THR A 349 6.64 24.01 4.63
C THR A 349 7.20 23.04 5.66
N LYS A 350 7.44 21.79 5.27
CA LYS A 350 7.93 20.73 6.17
C LYS A 350 9.24 20.12 5.70
N MET A 351 10.27 20.27 6.53
CA MET A 351 11.64 19.76 6.34
C MET A 351 12.13 18.90 7.52
N ASN A 352 11.20 18.27 8.25
CA ASN A 352 11.55 17.39 9.37
C ASN A 352 12.45 16.26 8.89
N SER A 353 13.60 16.06 9.51
CA SER A 353 14.50 14.93 9.30
C SER A 353 14.95 14.68 7.85
N ILE A 354 14.91 15.66 6.93
CA ILE A 354 15.25 15.43 5.50
C ILE A 354 16.56 14.67 5.35
N PHE A 355 17.59 15.05 6.11
CA PHE A 355 18.95 14.49 6.03
C PHE A 355 19.38 13.83 7.34
N ALA A 356 18.44 13.47 8.22
CA ALA A 356 18.77 12.78 9.47
C ALA A 356 19.56 11.50 9.16
N ASP A 357 20.72 11.27 9.77
CA ASP A 357 21.63 10.14 9.48
C ASP A 357 22.10 10.01 8.01
N ALA A 358 21.94 11.03 7.16
CA ALA A 358 22.51 11.05 5.81
C ALA A 358 24.03 11.33 5.86
N ARG A 359 24.80 10.38 6.40
CA ARG A 359 26.18 10.58 6.87
C ARG A 359 27.16 11.11 5.82
N LYS A 360 26.92 10.87 4.53
CA LYS A 360 27.79 11.34 3.44
C LYS A 360 27.33 12.65 2.79
N PHE A 361 26.13 13.13 3.09
CA PHE A 361 25.56 14.31 2.46
C PHE A 361 26.30 15.59 2.89
N ASN A 362 26.65 16.44 1.93
CA ASN A 362 27.33 17.73 2.16
C ASN A 362 27.17 18.69 0.96
N SER A 363 25.94 18.91 0.50
CA SER A 363 25.64 19.90 -0.54
C SER A 363 25.67 21.32 0.04
N ASP A 364 26.03 22.31 -0.78
CA ASP A 364 25.83 23.73 -0.45
C ASP A 364 24.34 24.08 -0.57
N LEU A 365 23.73 24.48 0.54
CA LEU A 365 22.29 24.81 0.62
C LEU A 365 22.04 26.30 0.89
N SER A 366 23.08 27.14 0.79
CA SER A 366 23.01 28.58 1.10
C SER A 366 21.98 29.35 0.26
N ASN A 367 21.66 28.87 -0.94
CA ASN A 367 20.70 29.49 -1.86
C ASN A 367 19.24 29.05 -1.66
N TRP A 368 18.97 28.12 -0.74
CA TRP A 368 17.60 27.67 -0.47
C TRP A 368 16.75 28.78 0.16
N ASN A 369 15.61 29.08 -0.46
CA ASN A 369 14.61 29.95 0.14
C ASN A 369 13.73 29.15 1.10
N VAL A 370 14.07 29.18 2.39
CA VAL A 370 13.35 28.47 3.46
C VAL A 370 12.31 29.34 4.19
N SER A 371 11.97 30.53 3.66
CA SER A 371 11.07 31.48 4.33
C SER A 371 9.65 30.96 4.56
N GLN A 372 9.21 29.89 3.88
CA GLN A 372 7.90 29.26 4.11
C GLN A 372 7.96 28.03 5.03
N VAL A 373 9.15 27.62 5.48
CA VAL A 373 9.33 26.42 6.31
C VAL A 373 8.88 26.73 7.74
N THR A 374 8.03 25.86 8.28
CA THR A 374 7.58 25.91 9.68
C THR A 374 8.20 24.81 10.53
N GLU A 375 8.61 23.69 9.91
CA GLU A 375 9.05 22.47 10.58
C GLU A 375 10.43 22.02 10.07
N MET A 376 11.44 22.02 10.95
CA MET A 376 12.84 21.60 10.71
C MET A 376 13.36 20.63 11.80
N PHE A 377 12.46 19.94 12.51
CA PHE A 377 12.82 18.97 13.54
C PHE A 377 13.85 17.95 13.01
N SER A 378 14.99 17.83 13.68
CA SER A 378 16.05 16.86 13.36
C SER A 378 16.54 16.88 11.91
N MET A 379 16.38 17.99 11.17
CA MET A 379 16.64 18.07 9.72
C MET A 379 18.00 17.50 9.30
N PHE A 380 19.06 17.74 10.08
CA PHE A 380 20.43 17.27 9.85
C PHE A 380 20.96 16.40 11.01
N ALA A 381 20.10 15.89 11.91
CA ALA A 381 20.55 15.11 13.04
C ALA A 381 21.44 13.94 12.59
N HIS A 382 22.64 13.76 13.15
CA HIS A 382 23.61 12.75 12.74
C HIS A 382 24.12 12.82 11.28
N ALA A 383 23.90 13.93 10.55
CA ALA A 383 24.48 14.17 9.23
C ALA A 383 25.98 14.52 9.34
N GLN A 384 26.81 13.51 9.59
CA GLN A 384 28.21 13.67 10.02
C GLN A 384 29.10 14.51 9.09
N LYS A 385 28.87 14.49 7.77
CA LYS A 385 29.67 15.30 6.84
C LYS A 385 29.11 16.70 6.57
N PHE A 386 27.89 16.99 7.00
CA PHE A 386 27.23 18.24 6.66
C PHE A 386 27.89 19.43 7.37
N SER A 387 28.23 20.46 6.59
CA SER A 387 28.99 21.64 7.03
C SER A 387 28.72 22.90 6.19
N SER A 388 27.65 22.92 5.40
CA SER A 388 27.31 24.06 4.55
C SER A 388 27.06 25.33 5.37
N ASP A 389 27.40 26.51 4.84
CA ASP A 389 27.00 27.79 5.43
C ASP A 389 25.50 28.02 5.20
N LEU A 390 24.74 28.27 6.28
CA LEU A 390 23.30 28.50 6.27
C LEU A 390 22.93 29.90 6.83
N SER A 391 23.90 30.79 6.99
CA SER A 391 23.71 32.12 7.58
C SER A 391 22.74 33.03 6.79
N SER A 392 22.52 32.72 5.51
CA SER A 392 21.59 33.44 4.61
C SER A 392 20.12 33.03 4.78
N TRP A 393 19.81 31.96 5.50
CA TRP A 393 18.45 31.45 5.62
C TRP A 393 17.53 32.37 6.40
N ASP A 394 16.32 32.57 5.87
CA ASP A 394 15.22 33.21 6.58
C ASP A 394 14.38 32.16 7.31
N VAL A 395 14.61 32.05 8.62
CA VAL A 395 13.93 31.08 9.50
C VAL A 395 12.81 31.72 10.33
N SER A 396 12.33 32.92 9.97
CA SER A 396 11.35 33.66 10.80
C SER A 396 10.05 32.92 11.05
N ASN A 397 9.67 32.04 10.13
CA ASN A 397 8.45 31.23 10.19
C ASN A 397 8.67 29.84 10.80
N VAL A 398 9.91 29.48 11.18
CA VAL A 398 10.20 28.17 11.78
C VAL A 398 9.66 28.12 13.21
N GLU A 399 8.71 27.22 13.42
CA GLU A 399 8.09 26.94 14.72
C GLU A 399 8.87 25.86 15.49
N ASN A 400 9.47 24.91 14.77
CA ASN A 400 10.15 23.76 15.37
C ASN A 400 11.48 23.46 14.67
N MET A 401 12.59 23.60 15.40
CA MET A 401 13.95 23.23 15.00
C MET A 401 14.65 22.35 16.05
N GLU A 402 13.87 21.63 16.86
CA GLU A 402 14.45 20.75 17.88
C GLU A 402 15.37 19.72 17.24
N MET A 403 16.53 19.47 17.87
CA MET A 403 17.54 18.50 17.40
C MET A 403 18.07 18.70 15.97
N MET A 404 17.82 19.86 15.34
CA MET A 404 18.12 20.11 13.92
C MET A 404 19.55 19.74 13.50
N PHE A 405 20.56 20.06 14.31
CA PHE A 405 21.99 19.79 14.06
C PHE A 405 22.61 18.86 15.12
N SER A 406 21.79 18.09 15.83
CA SER A 406 22.27 17.14 16.83
C SER A 406 23.31 16.20 16.23
N ASN A 407 24.45 15.98 16.91
CA ASN A 407 25.50 15.05 16.49
C ASN A 407 26.09 15.35 15.09
N THR A 408 26.27 16.63 14.74
CA THR A 408 26.86 17.07 13.46
C THR A 408 28.22 17.76 13.62
N ASN A 409 28.96 17.89 12.50
CA ASN A 409 30.17 18.71 12.40
C ASN A 409 29.86 20.18 12.01
N PHE A 410 28.60 20.59 12.07
CA PHE A 410 28.15 21.92 11.65
C PHE A 410 28.68 23.01 12.60
N ASP A 411 29.30 24.05 12.05
CA ASP A 411 29.86 25.18 12.80
C ASP A 411 29.78 26.48 11.96
N CYS A 412 28.55 26.98 11.79
CA CYS A 412 28.24 28.21 11.06
C CYS A 412 27.76 29.31 12.02
N ASN A 413 28.03 30.59 11.74
CA ASN A 413 27.49 31.70 12.52
C ASN A 413 26.04 32.00 12.10
N LEU A 414 25.09 31.82 13.01
CA LEU A 414 23.65 31.97 12.78
C LEU A 414 23.04 33.20 13.47
N ASN A 415 23.86 34.18 13.85
CA ASN A 415 23.34 35.40 14.51
C ASN A 415 22.44 36.26 13.59
N SER A 416 22.48 36.05 12.28
CA SER A 416 21.57 36.66 11.31
C SER A 416 20.15 36.10 11.38
N TRP A 417 19.97 34.87 11.88
CA TRP A 417 18.66 34.21 11.93
C TRP A 417 17.67 34.98 12.82
N GLN A 418 16.44 35.10 12.32
CA GLN A 418 15.33 35.65 13.07
C GLN A 418 14.53 34.51 13.70
N VAL A 419 14.88 34.15 14.93
CA VAL A 419 14.06 33.24 15.75
C VAL A 419 13.07 34.04 16.58
N ASN A 420 11.97 33.42 17.02
CA ASN A 420 10.94 34.08 17.83
C ASN A 420 10.67 33.30 19.14
N ALA A 421 9.92 33.91 20.06
CA ALA A 421 9.70 33.33 21.39
C ALA A 421 8.92 32.00 21.40
N GLN A 422 8.23 31.67 20.31
CA GLN A 422 7.49 30.41 20.13
C GLN A 422 8.32 29.32 19.43
N THR A 423 9.46 29.69 18.82
CA THR A 423 10.36 28.74 18.16
C THR A 423 10.89 27.73 19.18
N LYS A 424 10.58 26.45 18.97
CA LYS A 424 11.13 25.33 19.74
C LYS A 424 12.51 24.98 19.20
N ALA A 425 13.53 25.07 20.04
CA ALA A 425 14.92 24.89 19.65
C ALA A 425 15.70 23.98 20.62
N ARG A 426 15.02 23.31 21.56
CA ARG A 426 15.66 22.34 22.45
C ARG A 426 16.55 21.35 21.68
N HIS A 427 17.77 21.19 22.21
CA HIS A 427 18.78 20.27 21.72
C HIS A 427 19.18 20.48 20.25
N ALA A 428 18.88 21.64 19.65
CA ALA A 428 19.20 21.93 18.25
C ALA A 428 20.68 21.69 17.91
N PHE A 429 21.58 21.86 18.88
CA PHE A 429 23.02 21.69 18.72
C PHE A 429 23.62 20.61 19.65
N PHE A 430 22.79 19.71 20.18
CA PHE A 430 23.24 18.64 21.11
C PHE A 430 24.36 17.80 20.49
N ASP A 431 25.45 17.59 21.25
CA ASP A 431 26.67 16.86 20.83
C ASP A 431 27.20 17.25 19.44
N SER A 432 27.07 18.53 19.08
CA SER A 432 27.62 19.09 17.84
C SER A 432 28.94 19.83 18.10
N LYS A 433 29.71 20.11 17.04
CA LYS A 433 30.92 20.96 17.12
C LYS A 433 30.63 22.47 17.20
N PHE A 434 29.36 22.84 17.36
CA PHE A 434 28.88 24.20 17.20
C PHE A 434 29.31 25.13 18.34
N SER A 435 29.78 26.34 18.01
CA SER A 435 30.13 27.34 19.02
C SER A 435 28.90 28.09 19.58
N PRO A 436 28.72 28.22 20.90
CA PRO A 436 27.62 29.02 21.46
C PRO A 436 27.61 30.50 21.04
N LYS A 437 28.76 31.07 20.66
CA LYS A 437 28.84 32.46 20.14
C LYS A 437 28.11 32.65 18.81
N SER A 438 27.93 31.57 18.06
CA SER A 438 27.26 31.57 16.76
C SER A 438 25.74 31.80 16.87
N VAL A 439 25.16 31.78 18.08
CA VAL A 439 23.73 32.04 18.36
C VAL A 439 23.52 32.99 19.55
N GLU A 440 24.52 33.80 19.91
CA GLU A 440 24.45 34.69 21.09
C GLU A 440 23.25 35.66 21.02
N THR A 441 22.88 36.12 19.82
CA THR A 441 21.73 37.00 19.59
C THR A 441 20.37 36.33 19.84
N TRP A 442 20.30 35.01 20.01
CA TRP A 442 19.05 34.29 20.23
C TRP A 442 18.57 34.37 21.67
N LYS A 443 19.47 34.71 22.61
CA LYS A 443 19.20 34.79 24.05
C LYS A 443 18.01 35.69 24.40
N ASP A 444 17.89 36.82 23.70
CA ASP A 444 16.82 37.80 23.94
C ASP A 444 15.59 37.58 23.03
N LYS A 445 15.66 36.60 22.12
CA LYS A 445 14.59 36.30 21.14
C LYS A 445 13.78 35.05 21.50
N LEU A 446 14.43 34.00 22.01
CA LEU A 446 13.79 32.75 22.40
C LEU A 446 13.15 32.83 23.79
N ASN A 447 12.24 31.91 24.08
CA ASN A 447 11.83 31.65 25.45
C ASN A 447 13.07 31.27 26.30
N PRO A 448 13.22 31.80 27.54
CA PRO A 448 14.38 31.47 28.39
C PRO A 448 14.60 29.97 28.62
N GLN A 449 13.52 29.18 28.71
CA GLN A 449 13.58 27.73 28.84
C GLN A 449 14.14 27.07 27.57
N GLU A 450 13.68 27.50 26.39
CA GLU A 450 14.18 27.01 25.11
C GLU A 450 15.67 27.36 24.91
N TYR A 451 16.07 28.59 25.25
CA TYR A 451 17.48 28.99 25.17
C TYR A 451 18.39 28.15 26.09
N GLN A 452 17.91 27.83 27.30
CA GLN A 452 18.64 26.93 28.22
C GLN A 452 18.78 25.51 27.64
N LEU A 453 17.77 25.04 26.90
CA LEU A 453 17.75 23.71 26.32
C LEU A 453 18.48 23.61 24.98
N LEU A 454 18.96 24.69 24.35
CA LEU A 454 19.67 24.64 23.06
C LEU A 454 20.82 23.62 23.03
N PHE A 455 21.55 23.52 24.14
CA PHE A 455 22.76 22.71 24.31
C PHE A 455 22.64 21.67 25.43
N ALA A 456 21.46 21.50 26.03
CA ALA A 456 21.29 20.61 27.18
C ALA A 456 21.45 19.14 26.78
N ASP A 457 22.04 18.35 27.69
CA ASP A 457 22.10 16.89 27.55
C ASP A 457 20.73 16.28 27.87
N PHE A 458 20.43 15.11 27.28
CA PHE A 458 19.33 14.28 27.77
C PHE A 458 19.62 13.89 29.23
N LEU A 459 18.92 14.51 30.18
CA LEU A 459 18.77 13.94 31.51
C LEU A 459 17.72 12.83 31.40
N ASP A 460 18.17 11.62 31.06
CA ASP A 460 17.53 10.35 31.41
C ASP A 460 18.58 9.25 31.59
#